data_AF-A0A3G9JNC1-F1
#
_entry.id   AF-A0A3G9JNC1-F1
#
_cell.length_a   1.000
_cell.length_b   1.000
_cell.length_c   1.000
_cell.angle_alpha   90.00
_cell.angle_beta   90.00
_cell.angle_gamma   90.00
#
_symmetry.space_group_name_H-M   'P 1'
#
loop_
_entity.id
_entity.type
_entity.pdbx_description
1 polymer ?
#
loop_
_entity_poly.entity_id
_entity_poly.type
_entity_poly.pdbx_seq_one_letter_code
_entity_poly.pdbx_strand_id
1 'polypeptide(L)'
;MNPSMRSALRRLGWGLVFPLVDLHLGSFDVLPDLIGYIMILIALGQLGTVDISFKKASWLAAVLIFLSLPQLMVKTSIDINQLTTAPLGMHAYIQGTAILHALLAYLIFQGLYAVARPIAPPELLDTIIIRRKLYMVVFVAQLIFYPFLLNIEESWSIMLLFIGIFLFIAELLLVRLPFRLSHIRNMPIDYGDNPGTAPL
;
A
#
# COMPACT_ATOMS: atom_id res chain seq x y z
N MET A 1 17.96 -12.83 6.68
CA MET A 1 16.48 -12.92 6.73
C MET A 1 16.03 -14.37 6.66
N ASN A 2 15.27 -14.83 7.67
CA ASN A 2 14.70 -16.19 7.76
C ASN A 2 13.73 -16.44 6.57
N PRO A 3 13.72 -17.65 5.97
CA PRO A 3 12.74 -18.06 4.95
C PRO A 3 11.29 -17.66 5.21
N SER A 4 10.80 -17.77 6.45
CA SER A 4 9.42 -17.40 6.80
C SER A 4 9.12 -15.92 6.52
N MET A 5 10.03 -15.03 6.91
CA MET A 5 9.91 -13.59 6.69
C MET A 5 9.96 -13.23 5.19
N ARG A 6 10.79 -13.93 4.40
CA ARG A 6 10.82 -13.75 2.93
C ARG A 6 9.47 -14.11 2.31
N SER A 7 8.91 -15.25 2.72
CA SER A 7 7.60 -15.71 2.25
C SER A 7 6.50 -14.70 2.62
N ALA A 8 6.51 -14.20 3.86
CA ALA A 8 5.55 -13.20 4.31
C ALA A 8 5.64 -11.89 3.51
N LEU A 9 6.85 -11.38 3.24
CA LEU A 9 7.05 -10.19 2.41
C LEU A 9 6.60 -10.40 0.95
N ARG A 10 6.85 -11.57 0.36
CA ARG A 10 6.34 -11.89 -0.98
C ARG A 10 4.81 -11.97 -0.99
N ARG A 11 4.21 -12.56 0.04
CA ARG A 11 2.75 -12.62 0.19
C ARG A 11 2.14 -11.23 0.35
N LEU A 12 2.78 -10.36 1.13
CA LEU A 12 2.40 -8.95 1.24
C LEU A 12 2.46 -8.25 -0.12
N GLY A 13 3.54 -8.44 -0.87
CA GLY A 13 3.69 -7.91 -2.22
C GLY A 13 2.57 -8.36 -3.16
N TRP A 14 2.23 -9.65 -3.18
CA TRP A 14 1.11 -10.16 -3.98
C TRP A 14 -0.24 -9.65 -3.50
N GLY A 15 -0.46 -9.56 -2.19
CA GLY A 15 -1.70 -9.00 -1.63
C GLY A 15 -1.92 -7.54 -2.03
N LEU A 16 -0.85 -6.77 -2.25
CA LEU A 16 -0.92 -5.40 -2.77
C LEU A 16 -1.09 -5.35 -4.31
N VAL A 17 -0.75 -6.42 -5.04
CA VAL A 17 -0.95 -6.49 -6.50
C VAL A 17 -2.42 -6.72 -6.84
N PHE A 18 -3.11 -7.56 -6.08
CA PHE A 18 -4.50 -7.94 -6.39
C PHE A 18 -5.44 -6.73 -6.53
N PRO A 19 -5.44 -5.74 -5.61
CA PRO A 19 -6.26 -4.54 -5.77
C PRO A 19 -5.89 -3.64 -6.95
N LEU A 20 -4.70 -3.81 -7.54
CA LEU A 20 -4.28 -3.04 -8.72
C LEU A 20 -4.71 -3.69 -10.03
N VAL A 21 -5.02 -4.99 -10.00
CA VAL A 21 -5.50 -5.71 -11.17
C VAL A 21 -7.02 -5.72 -11.07
N ASP A 22 -7.62 -4.64 -11.56
CA ASP A 22 -9.07 -4.46 -11.61
C ASP A 22 -9.66 -5.40 -12.68
N LEU A 23 -9.86 -6.67 -12.29
CA LEU A 23 -10.39 -7.71 -13.17
C LEU A 23 -11.91 -7.56 -13.29
N HIS A 24 -12.34 -6.69 -14.20
CA HIS A 24 -13.74 -6.57 -14.59
C HIS A 24 -14.20 -7.82 -15.36
N LEU A 25 -14.50 -8.91 -14.66
CA LEU A 25 -15.15 -10.10 -15.24
C LEU A 25 -16.67 -9.96 -15.11
N GLY A 26 -17.26 -9.08 -15.92
CA GLY A 26 -18.71 -8.86 -15.93
C GLY A 26 -19.19 -8.07 -14.71
N SER A 27 -19.94 -8.71 -13.81
CA SER A 27 -20.58 -8.05 -12.65
C SER A 27 -19.77 -8.13 -11.35
N PHE A 28 -18.60 -8.77 -11.36
CA PHE A 28 -17.80 -9.04 -10.16
C PHE A 28 -16.47 -8.28 -10.19
N ASP A 29 -16.46 -7.03 -9.71
CA ASP A 29 -15.24 -6.19 -9.61
C ASP A 29 -14.46 -6.36 -8.30
N VAL A 30 -15.12 -6.82 -7.23
CA VAL A 30 -14.61 -6.65 -5.85
C VAL A 30 -13.86 -7.87 -5.31
N LEU A 31 -13.91 -9.00 -6.04
CA LEU A 31 -13.22 -10.22 -5.62
C LEU A 31 -11.69 -10.03 -5.49
N PRO A 32 -10.99 -9.35 -6.42
CA PRO A 32 -9.56 -9.08 -6.30
C PRO A 32 -9.21 -8.31 -5.02
N ASP A 33 -10.01 -7.30 -4.64
CA ASP A 33 -9.78 -6.48 -3.44
C ASP A 33 -9.89 -7.30 -2.15
N LEU A 34 -10.97 -8.07 -2.01
CA LEU A 34 -11.17 -8.92 -0.84
C LEU A 34 -10.01 -9.92 -0.69
N ILE A 35 -9.64 -10.59 -1.80
CA ILE A 35 -8.53 -11.54 -1.82
C ILE A 35 -7.22 -10.84 -1.46
N GLY A 36 -6.98 -9.65 -2.03
CA GLY A 36 -5.83 -8.81 -1.74
C GLY A 36 -5.70 -8.50 -0.25
N TYR A 37 -6.76 -7.97 0.37
CA TYR A 37 -6.75 -7.65 1.80
C TYR A 37 -6.61 -8.89 2.69
N ILE A 38 -7.19 -10.04 2.34
CA ILE A 38 -6.98 -11.30 3.07
C ILE A 38 -5.50 -11.70 3.02
N MET A 39 -4.87 -11.63 1.84
CA MET A 39 -3.44 -11.93 1.69
C MET A 39 -2.56 -10.95 2.48
N ILE A 40 -2.89 -9.66 2.45
CA ILE A 40 -2.25 -8.62 3.26
C ILE A 40 -2.39 -8.95 4.74
N LEU A 41 -3.60 -9.24 5.23
CA LEU A 41 -3.87 -9.59 6.62
C LEU A 41 -3.01 -10.76 7.10
N ILE A 42 -2.97 -11.84 6.33
CA ILE A 42 -2.18 -13.04 6.69
C ILE A 42 -0.68 -12.71 6.72
N ALA A 43 -0.18 -11.97 5.73
CA ALA A 43 1.23 -11.58 5.68
C ALA A 43 1.62 -10.67 6.86
N LEU A 44 0.77 -9.68 7.15
CA LEU A 44 0.97 -8.75 8.26
C LEU A 44 0.83 -9.41 9.62
N GLY A 45 -0.01 -10.43 9.76
CA GLY A 45 -0.09 -11.25 10.98
C GLY A 45 1.24 -11.95 11.30
N GLN A 46 1.93 -12.46 10.26
CA GLN A 46 3.26 -13.06 10.42
C GLN A 46 4.33 -12.00 10.71
N LEU A 47 4.35 -10.90 9.94
CA LEU A 47 5.32 -9.81 10.10
C LEU A 47 5.12 -9.00 11.38
N GLY A 48 3.91 -9.00 11.94
CA GLY A 48 3.55 -8.33 13.20
C GLY A 48 4.24 -8.89 14.44
N THR A 49 4.88 -10.06 14.32
CA THR A 49 5.78 -10.60 15.35
C THR A 49 7.13 -9.87 15.39
N VAL A 50 7.48 -9.15 14.31
CA VAL A 50 8.75 -8.45 14.15
C VAL A 50 8.63 -6.96 14.47
N ASP A 51 7.53 -6.31 14.03
CA ASP A 51 7.31 -4.89 14.26
C ASP A 51 5.84 -4.55 14.58
N ILE A 52 5.63 -3.63 15.52
CA ILE A 52 4.30 -3.22 15.98
C ILE A 52 3.47 -2.54 14.88
N SER A 53 4.11 -1.88 13.90
CA SER A 53 3.42 -1.21 12.80
C SER A 53 2.66 -2.22 11.94
N PHE A 54 3.26 -3.40 11.70
CA PHE A 54 2.58 -4.48 10.99
C PHE A 54 1.41 -5.07 11.77
N LYS A 55 1.50 -5.13 13.11
CA LYS A 55 0.36 -5.55 13.95
C LYS A 55 -0.80 -4.55 13.90
N LYS A 56 -0.51 -3.24 13.82
CA LYS A 56 -1.56 -2.22 13.62
C LYS A 56 -2.13 -2.31 12.19
N ALA A 57 -1.27 -2.52 11.21
CA ALA A 57 -1.67 -2.68 9.82
C ALA A 57 -2.55 -3.92 9.61
N SER A 58 -2.28 -5.03 10.30
CA SER A 58 -3.11 -6.24 10.20
C SER A 58 -4.53 -5.99 10.71
N TRP A 59 -4.69 -5.25 11.80
CA TRP A 59 -6.01 -4.86 12.29
C TRP A 59 -6.76 -3.99 11.27
N LEU A 60 -6.09 -3.00 10.65
CA LEU A 60 -6.70 -2.20 9.58
C LEU A 60 -7.06 -3.03 8.35
N ALA A 61 -6.23 -3.99 7.95
CA ALA A 61 -6.54 -4.90 6.85
C ALA A 61 -7.81 -5.72 7.16
N ALA A 62 -8.00 -6.18 8.40
CA ALA A 62 -9.23 -6.86 8.81
C ALA A 62 -10.46 -5.95 8.72
N VAL A 63 -10.33 -4.68 9.11
CA VAL A 63 -11.40 -3.68 8.95
C VAL A 63 -11.72 -3.45 7.47
N LEU A 64 -10.71 -3.31 6.61
CA LEU A 64 -10.91 -3.12 5.16
C LEU A 64 -11.54 -4.35 4.49
N ILE A 65 -11.23 -5.56 4.93
CA ILE A 65 -11.94 -6.78 4.49
C ILE A 65 -13.43 -6.64 4.76
N PHE A 66 -13.81 -6.30 5.99
CA PHE A 66 -15.23 -6.15 6.35
C PHE A 66 -15.90 -5.03 5.56
N LEU A 67 -15.22 -3.89 5.41
CA LEU A 67 -15.72 -2.76 4.63
C LEU A 67 -15.84 -3.06 3.13
N SER A 68 -15.06 -4.00 2.59
CA SER A 68 -15.17 -4.41 1.18
C SER A 68 -16.37 -5.34 0.90
N LEU A 69 -16.94 -5.99 1.92
CA LEU A 69 -18.04 -6.97 1.73
C LEU A 69 -19.31 -6.37 1.09
N PRO A 70 -19.82 -5.19 1.50
CA PRO A 70 -20.99 -4.58 0.86
C PRO A 70 -20.81 -4.37 -0.64
N GLN A 71 -19.57 -4.13 -1.08
CA GLN A 71 -19.23 -3.88 -2.47
C GLN A 71 -19.43 -5.14 -3.34
N LEU A 72 -19.42 -6.35 -2.75
CA LEU A 72 -19.72 -7.61 -3.47
C LEU A 72 -21.20 -7.75 -3.84
N MET A 73 -22.09 -7.12 -3.07
CA MET A 73 -23.54 -7.25 -3.24
C MET A 73 -24.14 -6.06 -3.99
N VAL A 74 -23.51 -4.89 -3.87
CA VAL A 74 -23.98 -3.63 -4.46
C VAL A 74 -22.80 -2.97 -5.17
N LYS A 75 -23.00 -2.53 -6.43
CA LYS A 75 -22.00 -1.72 -7.13
C LYS A 75 -21.83 -0.40 -6.37
N THR A 76 -20.75 -0.31 -5.61
CA THR A 76 -20.42 0.84 -4.75
C THR A 76 -19.39 1.78 -5.37
N SER A 77 -18.91 1.45 -6.57
CA SER A 77 -18.08 2.34 -7.38
C SER A 77 -18.93 3.47 -7.97
N ILE A 78 -18.47 4.71 -7.84
CA ILE A 78 -19.08 5.86 -8.51
C ILE A 78 -18.35 6.08 -9.84
N ASP A 79 -19.04 5.89 -10.95
CA ASP A 79 -18.54 6.28 -12.26
C ASP A 79 -18.40 7.81 -12.34
N ILE A 80 -17.43 8.33 -13.12
CA ILE A 80 -17.22 9.78 -13.28
C ILE A 80 -18.53 10.51 -13.66
N ASN A 81 -19.35 9.87 -14.49
CA ASN A 81 -20.62 10.43 -14.96
C ASN A 81 -21.72 10.44 -13.88
N GLN A 82 -21.54 9.70 -12.79
CA GLN A 82 -22.48 9.59 -11.67
C GLN A 82 -22.04 10.39 -10.44
N LEU A 83 -20.89 11.07 -10.53
CA LEU A 83 -20.23 11.71 -9.40
C LEU A 83 -21.08 12.77 -8.70
N THR A 84 -21.89 13.53 -9.44
CA THR A 84 -22.77 14.57 -8.86
C THR A 84 -24.14 14.02 -8.44
N THR A 85 -24.52 12.85 -8.94
CA THR A 85 -25.83 12.22 -8.67
C THR A 85 -25.80 11.20 -7.54
N ALA A 86 -24.62 10.75 -7.14
CA ALA A 86 -24.46 9.76 -6.09
C ALA A 86 -24.84 10.34 -4.71
N PRO A 87 -25.46 9.54 -3.82
CA PRO A 87 -25.79 10.00 -2.48
C PRO A 87 -24.55 10.41 -1.68
N LEU A 88 -24.67 11.45 -0.85
CA LEU A 88 -23.58 11.92 0.01
C LEU A 88 -22.96 10.81 0.88
N GLY A 89 -23.78 9.87 1.36
CA GLY A 89 -23.31 8.72 2.13
C GLY A 89 -22.35 7.80 1.36
N MET A 90 -22.50 7.69 0.03
CA MET A 90 -21.62 6.92 -0.84
C MET A 90 -20.25 7.59 -0.99
N HIS A 91 -20.24 8.92 -1.17
CA HIS A 91 -19.00 9.70 -1.17
C HIS A 91 -18.26 9.61 0.17
N ALA A 92 -18.98 9.72 1.29
CA ALA A 92 -18.41 9.58 2.62
C ALA A 92 -17.82 8.18 2.85
N TYR A 93 -18.50 7.15 2.37
CA TYR A 93 -18.02 5.76 2.42
C TYR A 93 -16.73 5.58 1.62
N ILE A 94 -16.67 6.02 0.36
CA ILE A 94 -15.48 5.91 -0.51
C ILE A 94 -14.29 6.69 0.07
N GLN A 95 -14.52 7.90 0.56
CA GLN A 95 -13.46 8.70 1.18
C GLN A 95 -12.98 8.09 2.50
N GLY A 96 -13.89 7.53 3.28
CA GLY A 96 -13.57 6.82 4.52
C GLY A 96 -12.70 5.58 4.27
N THR A 97 -13.07 4.75 3.29
CA THR A 97 -12.27 3.58 2.90
C THR A 97 -10.91 3.99 2.33
N ALA A 98 -10.86 5.06 1.53
CA ALA A 98 -9.61 5.63 1.02
C ALA A 98 -8.67 6.05 2.17
N ILE A 99 -9.16 6.77 3.18
CA ILE A 99 -8.36 7.17 4.36
C ILE A 99 -7.80 5.94 5.09
N LEU A 100 -8.63 4.91 5.30
CA LEU A 100 -8.18 3.67 5.94
C LEU A 100 -7.12 2.95 5.10
N HIS A 101 -7.26 2.95 3.77
CA HIS A 101 -6.28 2.38 2.86
C HIS A 101 -4.94 3.12 2.93
N ALA A 102 -4.95 4.45 2.92
CA ALA A 102 -3.73 5.24 3.08
C ALA A 102 -3.06 5.01 4.44
N LEU A 103 -3.84 4.87 5.51
CA LEU A 103 -3.31 4.55 6.83
C LEU A 103 -2.68 3.15 6.86
N LEU A 104 -3.30 2.17 6.19
CA LEU A 104 -2.73 0.83 6.00
C LEU A 104 -1.39 0.92 5.25
N ALA A 105 -1.34 1.61 4.11
CA ALA A 105 -0.12 1.80 3.33
C ALA A 105 0.99 2.49 4.15
N TYR A 106 0.63 3.53 4.91
CA TYR A 106 1.57 4.22 5.80
C TYR A 106 2.20 3.28 6.83
N LEU A 107 1.38 2.45 7.51
CA LEU A 107 1.87 1.48 8.49
C LEU A 107 2.70 0.36 7.83
N ILE A 108 2.35 -0.04 6.61
CA ILE A 108 3.18 -0.96 5.81
C ILE A 108 4.54 -0.32 5.55
N PHE A 109 4.63 0.92 5.08
CA PHE A 109 5.91 1.61 4.88
C PHE A 109 6.73 1.69 6.18
N GLN A 110 6.09 1.99 7.32
CA GLN A 110 6.76 2.00 8.62
C GLN A 110 7.34 0.63 8.98
N GLY A 111 6.55 -0.44 8.86
CA GLY A 111 7.02 -1.80 9.13
C GLY A 111 8.13 -2.25 8.17
N LEU A 112 8.02 -1.92 6.88
CA LEU A 112 9.05 -2.22 5.89
C LEU A 112 10.37 -1.51 6.23
N TYR A 113 10.30 -0.24 6.67
CA TYR A 113 11.48 0.50 7.12
C TYR A 113 12.11 -0.15 8.37
N ALA A 114 11.29 -0.53 9.35
CA ALA A 114 11.77 -1.18 10.57
C ALA A 114 12.49 -2.51 10.29
N VAL A 115 11.93 -3.34 9.40
CA VAL A 115 12.55 -4.61 8.96
C VAL A 115 13.80 -4.38 8.12
N ALA A 116 13.81 -3.34 7.28
CA ALA A 116 14.94 -3.05 6.41
C ALA A 116 16.13 -2.48 7.19
N ARG A 117 15.89 -1.63 8.19
CA ARG A 117 16.93 -0.86 8.92
C ARG A 117 18.15 -1.68 9.34
N PRO A 118 18.04 -2.89 9.92
CA PRO A 118 19.21 -3.66 10.37
C PRO A 118 19.93 -4.44 9.25
N ILE A 119 19.36 -4.58 8.05
CA ILE A 119 19.85 -5.53 7.02
C ILE A 119 19.97 -4.95 5.61
N ALA A 120 19.37 -3.80 5.36
CA ALA A 120 19.32 -3.18 4.04
C ALA A 120 20.44 -2.14 3.89
N PRO A 121 20.98 -1.98 2.67
CA PRO A 121 21.93 -0.91 2.40
C PRO A 121 21.23 0.46 2.50
N PRO A 122 21.96 1.54 2.83
CA PRO A 122 21.38 2.86 3.09
C PRO A 122 20.46 3.37 1.97
N GLU A 123 20.82 3.12 0.70
CA GLU A 123 20.06 3.60 -0.46
C GLU A 123 18.65 2.99 -0.53
N LEU A 124 18.47 1.77 0.01
CA LEU A 124 17.15 1.15 0.08
C LEU A 124 16.31 1.77 1.20
N LEU A 125 16.91 2.16 2.32
CA LEU A 125 16.20 2.87 3.39
C LEU A 125 15.69 4.23 2.89
N ASP A 126 16.53 4.97 2.18
CA ASP A 126 16.15 6.23 1.54
C ASP A 126 15.04 6.02 0.51
N THR A 127 15.14 4.95 -0.28
CA THR A 127 14.08 4.58 -1.24
C THR A 127 12.73 4.37 -0.54
N ILE A 128 12.70 3.69 0.62
CA ILE A 128 11.46 3.46 1.39
C ILE A 128 10.90 4.80 1.89
N ILE A 129 11.74 5.69 2.42
CA ILE A 129 11.33 7.00 2.93
C ILE A 129 10.76 7.89 1.82
N ILE A 130 11.46 7.97 0.69
CA ILE A 130 11.04 8.79 -0.46
C ILE A 130 9.72 8.30 -1.02
N ARG A 131 9.57 6.98 -1.23
CA ARG A 131 8.32 6.40 -1.74
C ARG A 131 7.16 6.59 -0.78
N ARG A 132 7.39 6.45 0.53
CA ARG A 132 6.37 6.77 1.55
C ARG A 132 5.92 8.22 1.43
N LYS A 133 6.86 9.17 1.35
CA LYS A 133 6.53 10.60 1.21
C LYS A 133 5.74 10.87 -0.06
N LEU A 134 6.22 10.35 -1.21
CA LEU A 134 5.53 10.49 -2.48
C LEU A 134 4.10 9.95 -2.40
N TYR A 135 3.92 8.73 -1.92
CA TYR A 135 2.61 8.10 -1.74
C TYR A 135 1.69 8.97 -0.90
N MET A 136 2.13 9.39 0.29
CA MET A 136 1.31 10.19 1.20
C MET A 136 0.96 11.57 0.62
N VAL A 137 1.89 12.23 -0.07
CA VAL A 137 1.62 13.55 -0.70
C VAL A 137 0.57 13.42 -1.79
N VAL A 138 0.73 12.45 -2.69
CA VAL A 138 -0.23 12.23 -3.78
C VAL A 138 -1.60 11.83 -3.22
N PHE A 139 -1.63 10.97 -2.21
CA PHE A 139 -2.89 10.55 -1.58
C PHE A 139 -3.61 11.67 -0.84
N VAL A 140 -2.88 12.49 -0.07
CA VAL A 140 -3.45 13.66 0.60
C VAL A 140 -3.98 14.67 -0.43
N ALA A 141 -3.24 14.90 -1.52
CA ALA A 141 -3.72 15.74 -2.61
C ALA A 141 -5.05 15.22 -3.19
N GLN A 142 -5.16 13.90 -3.43
CA GLN A 142 -6.42 13.28 -3.88
C GLN A 142 -7.57 13.48 -2.89
N LEU A 143 -7.33 13.23 -1.59
CA LEU A 143 -8.36 13.38 -0.56
C LEU A 143 -8.88 14.82 -0.45
N ILE A 144 -7.97 15.80 -0.53
CA ILE A 144 -8.31 17.22 -0.52
C ILE A 144 -9.07 17.59 -1.79
N PHE A 145 -8.67 17.05 -2.94
CA PHE A 145 -9.24 17.43 -4.22
C PHE A 145 -10.64 16.83 -4.47
N TYR A 146 -10.91 15.64 -3.95
CA TYR A 146 -12.14 14.90 -4.23
C TYR A 146 -13.46 15.66 -3.92
N PRO A 147 -13.64 16.36 -2.78
CA PRO A 147 -14.87 17.13 -2.52
C PRO A 147 -15.12 18.25 -3.52
N PHE A 148 -14.07 18.83 -4.11
CA PHE A 148 -14.20 19.90 -5.10
C PHE A 148 -14.83 19.40 -6.39
N LEU A 149 -14.70 18.10 -6.70
CA LEU A 149 -15.29 17.50 -7.88
C LEU A 149 -16.81 17.58 -7.92
N LEU A 150 -17.47 17.69 -6.77
CA LEU A 150 -18.92 17.82 -6.68
C LEU A 150 -19.42 19.18 -7.17
N ASN A 151 -18.53 20.18 -7.26
CA ASN A 151 -18.89 21.58 -7.54
C ASN A 151 -18.28 22.10 -8.85
N ILE A 152 -17.54 21.27 -9.58
CA ILE A 152 -16.70 21.72 -10.69
C ILE A 152 -17.25 21.20 -12.03
N GLU A 153 -17.16 22.05 -13.06
CA GLU A 153 -17.50 21.72 -14.45
C GLU A 153 -16.65 20.56 -15.00
N GLU A 154 -17.18 19.87 -16.00
CA GLU A 154 -16.62 18.65 -16.63
C GLU A 154 -15.15 18.78 -17.09
N SER A 155 -14.66 20.01 -17.29
CA SER A 155 -13.31 20.37 -17.72
C SER A 155 -12.18 19.94 -16.77
N TRP A 156 -12.48 19.59 -15.51
CA TRP A 156 -11.46 19.17 -14.53
C TRP A 156 -11.27 17.66 -14.41
N SER A 157 -12.04 16.88 -15.17
CA SER A 157 -11.88 15.43 -15.30
C SER A 157 -10.44 15.03 -15.71
N ILE A 158 -9.76 15.87 -16.50
CA ILE A 158 -8.36 15.63 -16.90
C ILE A 158 -7.39 15.70 -15.71
N MET A 159 -7.65 16.55 -14.71
CA MET A 159 -6.78 16.63 -13.54
C MET A 159 -6.91 15.38 -12.65
N LEU A 160 -8.11 14.81 -12.57
CA LEU A 160 -8.32 13.52 -11.92
C LEU A 160 -7.58 12.39 -12.59
N LEU A 161 -7.54 12.37 -13.92
CA LEU A 161 -6.76 11.40 -14.66
C LEU A 161 -5.28 11.48 -14.28
N PHE A 162 -4.72 12.69 -14.20
CA PHE A 162 -3.34 12.87 -13.75
C PHE A 162 -3.11 12.40 -12.31
N ILE A 163 -3.97 12.79 -11.36
CA ILE A 163 -3.84 12.33 -9.97
C ILE A 163 -3.95 10.80 -9.89
N GLY A 164 -4.89 10.20 -10.62
CA GLY A 164 -5.06 8.74 -10.72
C GLY A 164 -3.81 8.05 -11.25
N ILE A 165 -3.17 8.59 -12.30
CA ILE A 165 -1.90 8.06 -12.83
C ILE A 165 -0.79 8.16 -11.77
N PHE A 166 -0.66 9.29 -11.08
CA PHE A 166 0.35 9.45 -10.03
C PHE A 166 0.11 8.48 -8.86
N LEU A 167 -1.14 8.27 -8.46
CA LEU A 167 -1.50 7.28 -7.44
C LEU A 167 -1.15 5.87 -7.88
N PHE A 168 -1.52 5.49 -9.10
CA PHE A 168 -1.21 4.18 -9.66
C PHE A 168 0.31 3.93 -9.69
N ILE A 169 1.10 4.93 -10.10
CA ILE A 169 2.57 4.84 -10.05
C ILE A 169 3.05 4.69 -8.60
N ALA A 170 2.50 5.47 -7.65
CA ALA A 170 2.88 5.38 -6.25
C ALA A 170 2.57 4.00 -5.65
N GLU A 171 1.43 3.40 -6.00
CA GLU A 171 1.06 2.03 -5.62
C GLU A 171 2.03 0.99 -6.19
N LEU A 172 2.38 1.07 -7.47
CA LEU A 172 3.39 0.19 -8.07
C LEU A 172 4.74 0.29 -7.37
N LEU A 173 5.12 1.51 -6.95
CA LEU A 173 6.35 1.74 -6.19
C LEU A 173 6.29 1.15 -4.78
N LEU A 174 5.12 1.16 -4.12
CA LEU A 174 4.87 0.47 -2.86
C LEU A 174 4.97 -1.05 -3.03
N VAL A 175 4.25 -1.63 -3.99
CA VAL A 175 4.25 -3.07 -4.31
C VAL A 175 5.67 -3.61 -4.53
N ARG A 176 6.53 -2.85 -5.20
CA ARG A 176 7.90 -3.28 -5.48
C ARG A 176 8.77 -3.44 -4.22
N LEU A 177 8.46 -2.75 -3.11
CA LEU A 177 9.28 -2.76 -1.91
C LEU A 177 9.27 -4.11 -1.16
N PRO A 178 8.13 -4.73 -0.82
CA PRO A 178 8.10 -6.07 -0.23
C PRO A 178 8.85 -7.11 -1.07
N PHE A 179 8.70 -7.08 -2.40
CA PHE A 179 9.43 -7.97 -3.30
C PHE A 179 10.94 -7.71 -3.25
N ARG A 180 11.37 -6.44 -3.32
CA ARG A 180 12.80 -6.08 -3.25
C ARG A 180 13.41 -6.51 -1.90
N LEU A 181 12.73 -6.26 -0.79
CA LEU A 181 13.19 -6.67 0.54
C LEU A 181 13.29 -8.20 0.66
N SER A 182 12.34 -8.95 0.11
CA SER A 182 12.36 -10.42 0.13
C SER A 182 13.62 -11.05 -0.51
N HIS A 183 14.26 -10.33 -1.43
CA HIS A 183 15.45 -10.77 -2.16
C HIS A 183 16.76 -10.48 -1.43
N ILE A 184 16.76 -9.67 -0.37
CA ILE A 184 17.99 -9.39 0.39
C ILE A 184 18.50 -10.70 0.98
N ARG A 185 19.63 -11.18 0.45
CA ARG A 185 20.41 -12.25 1.06
C ARG A 185 21.31 -11.58 2.09
N ASN A 186 21.50 -12.21 3.25
CA ASN A 186 22.51 -11.77 4.19
C ASN A 186 23.84 -11.81 3.44
N MET A 187 24.32 -10.67 2.94
CA MET A 187 25.75 -10.55 2.75
C MET A 187 26.32 -10.60 4.16
N PRO A 188 27.32 -11.47 4.43
CA PRO A 188 28.14 -11.24 5.61
C PRO A 188 28.58 -9.78 5.50
N ILE A 189 28.29 -8.98 6.53
CA ILE A 189 29.02 -7.73 6.68
C ILE A 189 30.45 -8.20 6.89
N ASP A 190 31.25 -8.15 5.81
CA ASP A 190 32.68 -8.34 5.93
C ASP A 190 33.13 -7.23 6.86
N TYR A 191 33.50 -7.60 8.09
CA TYR A 191 34.23 -6.74 8.99
C TYR A 191 35.67 -6.68 8.46
N GLY A 192 35.78 -6.24 7.20
CA GLY A 192 37.02 -6.05 6.48
C GLY A 192 37.73 -4.86 7.09
N ASP A 193 38.94 -5.15 7.53
CA ASP A 193 40.00 -4.21 7.90
C ASP A 193 39.79 -3.47 9.22
N ASN A 194 40.23 -4.15 10.29
CA ASN A 194 40.92 -3.48 11.39
C ASN A 194 42.35 -3.13 10.91
N PRO A 195 42.67 -1.88 10.53
CA PRO A 195 44.00 -1.53 10.03
C PRO A 195 45.06 -1.43 11.15
N GLY A 196 44.81 -2.01 12.33
CA GLY A 196 45.56 -1.78 13.56
C GLY A 196 46.60 -2.83 13.94
N THR A 197 46.83 -3.88 13.16
CA THR A 197 47.85 -4.90 13.47
C THR A 197 48.97 -4.89 12.42
N ALA A 198 49.79 -3.85 12.43
CA ALA A 198 51.15 -3.95 11.88
C ALA A 198 52.04 -4.62 12.95
N PRO A 199 52.77 -5.71 12.63
CA PRO A 199 53.76 -6.26 13.54
C PRO A 199 54.95 -5.30 13.68
N LEU A 200 55.49 -5.29 14.90
CA LEU A 200 56.61 -4.52 15.43
C LEU A 200 57.86 -4.48 14.55
#